data_AF-A0A358KL51-F1
#
_entry.id   AF-A0A358KL51-F1
#
_cell.length_a   1.000
_cell.length_b   1.000
_cell.length_c   1.000
_cell.angle_alpha   90.00
_cell.angle_beta   90.00
_cell.angle_gamma   90.00
#
_symmetry.space_group_name_H-M   'P 1'
#
loop_
_entity.id
_entity.type
_entity.pdbx_description
1 polymer ?
#
loop_
_entity_poly.entity_id
_entity_poly.type
_entity_poly.pdbx_seq_one_letter_code
_entity_poly.pdbx_strand_id
1 'polypeptide(L)'
;MRKLNNHLIRQADGRYRCLAKRLAKLFLLPVMASSQLLGAGYDRPYGDPKLSRSVVMAPNGMVATSHTLAAEAGVDVLKRGGNAIDAAIAANAVLGVVEPMSCGIGGDLFAIVWDAKSKKLYGLNASGRSPLGISRELIRERGHDRIPLKGPLSWSVPGCVDGWQVLHDRFGKLPLSKTLAPAVRYARDGFPVTQIIAGYWSGSEGILGETKTANRAFLKDGKAPKEGERMTNRDLAKVYRAIGREGAKAFYEGWIAEEMVRYSESVGGLITMEDLKRHTSEWIEPVSTNYRGHEIWELPPPGQGIAALQILNIFEPHNIAAMGHNSADYIHLFAEAKKLAFADRAKFYADPQVEKNLPIAELISKPYAAR
;
A
#
# COMPACT_ATOMS: atom_id res chain seq x y z
N MET A 1 94.63 52.04 21.22
CA MET A 1 94.92 52.03 19.76
C MET A 1 93.66 51.57 19.05
N ARG A 2 92.89 52.51 18.51
CA ARG A 2 92.80 52.77 17.05
C ARG A 2 92.31 51.56 16.26
N LYS A 3 91.05 51.67 15.83
CA LYS A 3 90.52 51.38 14.48
C LYS A 3 91.00 50.12 13.79
N LEU A 4 90.04 49.25 13.48
CA LEU A 4 89.86 48.34 12.32
C LEU A 4 89.19 47.06 12.88
N ASN A 5 88.03 46.62 12.42
CA ASN A 5 87.25 47.08 11.29
C ASN A 5 85.80 46.60 11.44
N ASN A 6 84.86 47.48 11.15
CA ASN A 6 83.46 47.16 10.91
C ASN A 6 83.37 46.23 9.69
N HIS A 7 83.31 44.93 9.90
CA HIS A 7 82.77 44.05 8.89
C HIS A 7 82.29 42.74 9.49
N LEU A 8 81.00 42.46 9.26
CA LEU A 8 80.38 41.14 9.33
C LEU A 8 79.71 40.71 10.65
N ILE A 9 79.19 41.67 11.43
CA ILE A 9 77.93 41.51 12.22
C ILE A 9 76.69 41.56 11.28
N ARG A 10 76.85 41.14 10.01
CA ARG A 10 75.79 41.08 8.98
C ARG A 10 75.79 39.78 8.18
N GLN A 11 76.16 38.66 8.80
CA GLN A 11 76.03 37.33 8.18
C GLN A 11 75.46 36.25 9.12
N ALA A 12 74.72 36.65 10.16
CA ALA A 12 73.99 35.74 11.04
C ALA A 12 72.47 35.70 10.75
N ASP A 13 72.04 36.06 9.52
CA ASP A 13 70.61 36.19 9.17
C ASP A 13 70.18 35.34 7.94
N GLY A 14 71.01 34.36 7.54
CA GLY A 14 70.78 33.57 6.32
C GLY A 14 70.69 32.05 6.48
N ARG A 15 71.15 31.48 7.61
CA ARG A 15 71.34 30.01 7.72
C ARG A 15 70.55 29.30 8.82
N TYR A 16 69.70 30.00 9.57
CA TYR A 16 68.80 29.39 10.58
C TYR A 16 67.30 29.56 10.30
N ARG A 17 66.91 29.98 9.09
CA ARG A 17 65.51 30.00 8.63
C ARG A 17 65.12 28.83 7.71
N CYS A 18 66.05 27.98 7.32
CA CYS A 18 65.78 26.84 6.41
C CYS A 18 65.66 25.48 7.13
N LEU A 19 66.11 25.35 8.38
CA LEU A 19 66.06 24.09 9.13
C LEU A 19 64.81 23.95 10.02
N ALA A 20 64.22 25.06 10.48
CA ALA A 20 62.94 25.06 11.22
C ALA A 20 61.69 24.86 10.33
N LYS A 21 61.82 24.98 8.99
CA LYS A 21 60.74 24.74 8.03
C LYS A 21 60.66 23.30 7.50
N ARG A 22 61.58 22.41 7.89
CA ARG A 22 61.60 21.00 7.44
C ARG A 22 61.27 19.97 8.51
N LEU A 23 61.14 20.36 9.79
CA LEU A 23 60.75 19.45 10.88
C LEU A 23 59.33 19.67 11.42
N ALA A 24 58.61 20.71 10.99
CA ALA A 24 57.20 20.93 11.30
C ALA A 24 56.22 20.27 10.30
N LYS A 25 56.70 19.31 9.50
CA LYS A 25 55.89 18.55 8.51
C LYS A 25 55.64 17.09 8.88
N LEU A 26 56.01 16.66 10.10
CA LEU A 26 55.85 15.28 10.56
C LEU A 26 54.80 15.10 11.67
N PHE A 27 54.02 16.13 12.00
CA PHE A 27 52.95 16.08 13.01
C PHE A 27 51.68 16.84 12.58
N LEU A 28 51.30 16.65 11.32
CA LEU A 28 49.92 16.85 10.87
C LEU A 28 49.56 15.67 9.98
N LEU A 29 49.36 14.50 10.60
CA LEU A 29 48.29 13.66 10.09
C LEU A 29 47.05 14.54 10.15
N PRO A 30 46.38 14.85 9.04
CA PRO A 30 44.99 15.20 9.17
C PRO A 30 44.41 13.96 9.84
N VAL A 31 43.92 14.11 11.08
CA VAL A 31 42.73 13.38 11.45
C VAL A 31 41.82 13.66 10.28
N MET A 32 41.68 12.69 9.37
CA MET A 32 40.52 12.64 8.52
C MET A 32 39.41 12.58 9.55
N ALA A 33 38.92 13.78 9.89
CA ALA A 33 37.63 13.96 10.48
C ALA A 33 36.76 13.27 9.44
N SER A 34 36.46 12.01 9.72
CA SER A 34 35.41 11.27 9.08
C SER A 34 34.25 12.24 9.11
N SER A 35 33.99 12.88 7.99
CA SER A 35 32.76 13.59 7.72
C SER A 35 31.66 12.52 7.57
N GLN A 36 31.51 11.69 8.61
CA GLN A 36 30.31 10.94 8.93
C GLN A 36 29.32 11.94 9.50
N LEU A 37 28.89 12.87 8.67
CA LEU A 37 27.75 13.74 8.93
C LEU A 37 27.08 14.03 7.60
N LEU A 38 26.80 12.98 6.82
CA LEU A 38 25.84 13.00 5.71
C LEU A 38 25.08 11.67 5.66
N GLY A 39 23.90 11.68 6.27
CA GLY A 39 22.90 10.62 6.23
C GLY A 39 23.05 9.60 7.36
N ALA A 40 21.94 9.26 8.03
CA ALA A 40 21.85 8.06 8.85
C ALA A 40 22.06 6.84 7.93
N GLY A 41 23.33 6.52 7.65
CA GLY A 41 23.71 5.36 6.86
C GLY A 41 23.43 4.13 7.72
N TYR A 42 22.52 3.29 7.27
CA TYR A 42 22.37 1.96 7.84
C TYR A 42 23.74 1.26 7.78
N ASP A 43 24.12 0.53 8.83
CA ASP A 43 25.37 -0.25 8.91
C ASP A 43 25.34 -1.40 7.88
N ARG A 44 25.55 -1.05 6.62
CA ARG A 44 25.45 -1.96 5.48
C ARG A 44 26.81 -2.05 4.79
N PRO A 45 27.50 -3.21 4.88
CA PRO A 45 28.83 -3.36 4.30
C PRO A 45 28.84 -3.45 2.76
N TYR A 46 27.70 -3.80 2.12
CA TYR A 46 27.61 -4.01 0.68
C TYR A 46 26.24 -3.63 0.10
N GLY A 47 26.21 -3.15 -1.15
CA GLY A 47 25.00 -2.75 -1.86
C GLY A 47 24.69 -1.26 -1.74
N ASP A 48 23.45 -0.85 -2.03
CA ASP A 48 23.05 0.55 -1.93
C ASP A 48 23.00 1.01 -0.46
N PRO A 49 23.82 1.99 -0.03
CA PRO A 49 23.85 2.48 1.35
C PRO A 49 22.57 3.20 1.77
N LYS A 50 21.68 3.54 0.82
CA LYS A 50 20.36 4.13 1.10
C LYS A 50 19.33 3.12 1.58
N LEU A 51 19.60 1.81 1.45
CA LEU A 51 18.67 0.76 1.83
C LEU A 51 18.90 0.27 3.25
N SER A 52 17.81 0.14 4.02
CA SER A 52 17.85 -0.20 5.44
C SER A 52 18.03 -1.67 5.80
N ARG A 53 17.79 -2.58 4.84
CA ARG A 53 17.88 -4.03 5.05
C ARG A 53 18.27 -4.75 3.76
N SER A 54 18.82 -5.95 3.90
CA SER A 54 19.06 -6.84 2.76
C SER A 54 17.75 -7.18 2.04
N VAL A 55 17.82 -7.31 0.70
CA VAL A 55 16.70 -7.81 -0.10
C VAL A 55 16.41 -9.24 0.33
N VAL A 56 15.14 -9.53 0.60
CA VAL A 56 14.72 -10.89 0.98
C VAL A 56 14.77 -11.77 -0.26
N MET A 57 15.41 -12.93 -0.16
CA MET A 57 15.51 -13.93 -1.23
C MET A 57 14.88 -15.23 -0.75
N ALA A 58 14.10 -15.90 -1.61
CA ALA A 58 13.47 -17.17 -1.28
C ALA A 58 13.37 -18.08 -2.52
N PRO A 59 13.72 -19.37 -2.43
CA PRO A 59 13.72 -20.27 -3.59
C PRO A 59 12.33 -20.80 -3.97
N ASN A 60 11.35 -20.80 -3.05
CA ASN A 60 10.08 -21.51 -3.23
C ASN A 60 8.86 -20.60 -3.32
N GLY A 61 8.85 -19.48 -2.61
CA GLY A 61 7.70 -18.59 -2.54
C GLY A 61 7.98 -17.39 -1.64
N MET A 62 7.27 -16.30 -1.88
CA MET A 62 7.43 -15.05 -1.16
C MET A 62 6.07 -14.37 -1.00
N VAL A 63 5.87 -13.72 0.15
CA VAL A 63 4.72 -12.88 0.42
C VAL A 63 5.25 -11.54 0.93
N ALA A 64 4.77 -10.45 0.35
CA ALA A 64 5.11 -9.10 0.76
C ALA A 64 3.83 -8.33 1.09
N THR A 65 3.80 -7.71 2.25
CA THR A 65 2.69 -6.88 2.74
C THR A 65 3.23 -5.71 3.55
N SER A 66 2.36 -4.78 3.93
CA SER A 66 2.65 -3.66 4.86
C SER A 66 2.90 -4.13 6.30
N HIS A 67 2.54 -5.37 6.66
CA HIS A 67 2.61 -5.86 8.04
C HIS A 67 3.24 -7.26 8.13
N THR A 68 4.28 -7.40 8.95
CA THR A 68 5.05 -8.65 9.08
C THR A 68 4.20 -9.86 9.44
N LEU A 69 3.26 -9.74 10.41
CA LEU A 69 2.34 -10.82 10.78
C LEU A 69 1.44 -11.29 9.62
N ALA A 70 1.07 -10.39 8.71
CA ALA A 70 0.29 -10.76 7.53
C ALA A 70 1.14 -11.47 6.47
N ALA A 71 2.38 -11.00 6.25
CA ALA A 71 3.32 -11.69 5.37
C ALA A 71 3.65 -13.09 5.90
N GLU A 72 3.87 -13.23 7.21
CA GLU A 72 4.09 -14.50 7.89
C GLU A 72 2.90 -15.44 7.72
N ALA A 73 1.67 -14.95 7.91
CA ALA A 73 0.47 -15.77 7.71
C ALA A 73 0.35 -16.31 6.28
N GLY A 74 0.66 -15.50 5.26
CA GLY A 74 0.71 -15.96 3.88
C GLY A 74 1.81 -17.01 3.65
N VAL A 75 3.02 -16.78 4.18
CA VAL A 75 4.12 -17.75 4.10
C VAL A 75 3.78 -19.07 4.80
N ASP A 76 3.13 -19.03 5.97
CA ASP A 76 2.66 -20.21 6.68
C ASP A 76 1.65 -21.02 5.87
N VAL A 77 0.77 -20.34 5.13
CA VAL A 77 -0.18 -21.00 4.22
C VAL A 77 0.54 -21.64 3.03
N LEU A 78 1.53 -20.98 2.44
CA LEU A 78 2.39 -21.59 1.41
C LEU A 78 3.11 -22.83 1.94
N LYS A 79 3.69 -22.76 3.14
CA LYS A 79 4.38 -23.89 3.79
C LYS A 79 3.46 -25.08 4.07
N ARG A 80 2.16 -24.83 4.26
CA ARG A 80 1.12 -25.87 4.44
C ARG A 80 0.60 -26.43 3.11
N GLY A 81 1.21 -26.06 1.99
CA GLY A 81 0.89 -26.56 0.66
C GLY A 81 -0.21 -25.79 -0.06
N GLY A 82 -0.65 -24.65 0.47
CA GLY A 82 -1.49 -23.69 -0.26
C GLY A 82 -0.73 -23.01 -1.39
N ASN A 83 -1.47 -22.36 -2.28
CA ASN A 83 -0.87 -21.61 -3.39
C ASN A 83 -0.87 -20.10 -3.12
N ALA A 84 -0.49 -19.32 -4.13
CA ALA A 84 -0.43 -17.85 -4.03
C ALA A 84 -1.79 -17.23 -3.69
N ILE A 85 -2.91 -17.82 -4.13
CA ILE A 85 -4.26 -17.31 -3.84
C ILE A 85 -4.65 -17.59 -2.40
N ASP A 86 -4.43 -18.81 -1.90
CA ASP A 86 -4.65 -19.12 -0.49
C ASP A 86 -3.79 -18.19 0.41
N ALA A 87 -2.51 -18.00 0.05
CA ALA A 87 -1.60 -17.15 0.80
C ALA A 87 -2.01 -15.67 0.78
N ALA A 88 -2.49 -15.16 -0.36
CA ALA A 88 -2.97 -13.79 -0.49
C ALA A 88 -4.23 -13.54 0.35
N ILE A 89 -5.21 -14.46 0.32
CA ILE A 89 -6.43 -14.38 1.14
C ILE A 89 -6.06 -14.40 2.63
N ALA A 90 -5.18 -15.31 3.05
CA ALA A 90 -4.73 -15.39 4.44
C ALA A 90 -4.03 -14.10 4.91
N ALA A 91 -3.13 -13.56 4.09
CA ALA A 91 -2.42 -12.33 4.37
C ALA A 91 -3.39 -11.13 4.46
N ASN A 92 -4.31 -10.98 3.50
CA ASN A 92 -5.30 -9.91 3.48
C ASN A 92 -6.26 -9.99 4.69
N ALA A 93 -6.72 -11.18 5.05
CA ALA A 93 -7.55 -11.38 6.24
C ALA A 93 -6.82 -11.01 7.53
N VAL A 94 -5.52 -11.32 7.64
CA VAL A 94 -4.71 -10.89 8.79
C VAL A 94 -4.49 -9.38 8.80
N LEU A 95 -4.26 -8.73 7.65
CA LEU A 95 -4.20 -7.27 7.57
C LEU A 95 -5.49 -6.63 8.10
N GLY A 96 -6.67 -7.19 7.77
CA GLY A 96 -7.94 -6.72 8.33
C GLY A 96 -8.08 -6.87 9.86
N VAL A 97 -7.15 -7.55 10.52
CA VAL A 97 -7.05 -7.63 11.99
C VAL A 97 -5.98 -6.68 12.52
N VAL A 98 -4.78 -6.72 11.93
CA VAL A 98 -3.57 -6.08 12.48
C VAL A 98 -3.33 -4.67 11.96
N GLU A 99 -3.98 -4.31 10.86
CA GLU A 99 -3.95 -3.00 10.20
C GLU A 99 -5.39 -2.61 9.77
N PRO A 100 -6.32 -2.45 10.72
CA PRO A 100 -7.75 -2.32 10.42
C PRO A 100 -8.15 -0.98 9.77
N MET A 101 -7.25 0.01 9.76
CA MET A 101 -7.46 1.31 9.12
C MET A 101 -7.24 1.28 7.60
N SER A 102 -6.54 0.27 7.07
CA SER A 102 -6.12 0.24 5.67
C SER A 102 -6.93 -0.74 4.82
N CYS A 103 -7.32 -1.90 5.37
CA CYS A 103 -8.11 -2.89 4.63
C CYS A 103 -8.94 -3.78 5.58
N GLY A 104 -9.92 -4.50 5.03
CA GLY A 104 -10.73 -5.46 5.77
C GLY A 104 -11.94 -5.95 4.98
N ILE A 105 -12.72 -6.86 5.58
CA ILE A 105 -13.92 -7.45 4.96
C ILE A 105 -15.06 -6.47 4.74
N GLY A 106 -15.00 -5.28 5.34
CA GLY A 106 -15.94 -4.18 5.09
C GLY A 106 -15.59 -3.32 3.87
N GLY A 107 -14.54 -3.68 3.12
CA GLY A 107 -14.10 -2.94 1.93
C GLY A 107 -14.14 -3.76 0.65
N ASP A 108 -13.32 -3.35 -0.31
CA ASP A 108 -13.25 -3.87 -1.68
C ASP A 108 -12.00 -4.72 -1.91
N LEU A 109 -12.00 -5.49 -3.01
CA LEU A 109 -10.83 -6.23 -3.46
C LEU A 109 -10.64 -6.08 -4.97
N PHE A 110 -9.37 -5.98 -5.37
CA PHE A 110 -8.95 -6.04 -6.76
C PHE A 110 -7.77 -7.00 -6.86
N ALA A 111 -7.73 -7.83 -7.91
CA ALA A 111 -6.63 -8.77 -8.10
C ALA A 111 -6.19 -8.88 -9.55
N ILE A 112 -4.88 -8.97 -9.75
CA ILE A 112 -4.27 -9.46 -10.98
C ILE A 112 -3.62 -10.80 -10.66
N VAL A 113 -4.04 -11.85 -11.36
CA VAL A 113 -3.63 -13.23 -11.08
C VAL A 113 -3.00 -13.83 -12.33
N TRP A 114 -1.73 -14.21 -12.24
CA TRP A 114 -1.10 -15.07 -13.23
C TRP A 114 -1.27 -16.53 -12.85
N ASP A 115 -1.99 -17.30 -13.66
CA ASP A 115 -2.08 -18.74 -13.51
C ASP A 115 -1.02 -19.43 -14.37
N ALA A 116 -0.01 -20.02 -13.72
CA ALA A 116 1.06 -20.72 -14.39
C ALA A 116 0.59 -21.97 -15.16
N LYS A 117 -0.52 -22.59 -14.76
CA LYS A 117 -1.04 -23.79 -15.43
C LYS A 117 -1.64 -23.45 -16.79
N SER A 118 -2.52 -22.45 -16.85
CA SER A 118 -3.12 -21.99 -18.10
C SER A 118 -2.26 -20.98 -18.86
N LYS A 119 -1.21 -20.42 -18.24
CA LYS A 119 -0.39 -19.30 -18.77
C LYS A 119 -1.26 -18.10 -19.15
N LYS A 120 -2.25 -17.79 -18.32
CA LYS A 120 -3.17 -16.69 -18.52
C LYS A 120 -3.11 -15.72 -17.34
N LEU A 121 -3.30 -14.45 -17.68
CA LEU A 121 -3.53 -13.38 -16.72
C LEU A 121 -5.04 -13.20 -16.53
N TYR A 122 -5.47 -13.04 -15.29
CA TYR A 122 -6.87 -12.77 -14.93
C TYR A 122 -6.93 -11.50 -14.11
N GLY A 123 -7.90 -10.64 -14.41
CA GLY A 123 -8.27 -9.51 -13.58
C GLY A 123 -9.54 -9.83 -12.79
N LEU A 124 -9.60 -9.40 -11.53
CA LEU A 124 -10.80 -9.45 -10.72
C LEU A 124 -11.11 -8.05 -10.19
N ASN A 125 -12.34 -7.62 -10.44
CA ASN A 125 -12.96 -6.50 -9.77
C ASN A 125 -13.98 -7.01 -8.75
N ALA A 126 -13.63 -6.91 -7.48
CA ALA A 126 -14.53 -7.18 -6.34
C ALA A 126 -14.78 -5.87 -5.57
N SER A 127 -15.00 -4.78 -6.30
CA SER A 127 -15.45 -3.51 -5.73
C SER A 127 -16.92 -3.55 -5.36
N GLY A 128 -17.24 -2.93 -4.24
CA GLY A 128 -18.59 -2.75 -3.76
C GLY A 128 -19.44 -1.87 -4.66
N ARG A 129 -20.66 -2.34 -4.94
CA ARG A 129 -21.68 -1.51 -5.60
C ARG A 129 -22.26 -0.52 -4.60
N SER A 130 -22.67 0.64 -5.09
CA SER A 130 -23.48 1.55 -4.29
C SER A 130 -24.82 0.88 -3.93
N PRO A 131 -25.40 1.15 -2.75
CA PRO A 131 -26.71 0.62 -2.39
C PRO A 131 -27.78 1.03 -3.41
N LEU A 132 -28.71 0.14 -3.74
CA LEU A 132 -29.78 0.34 -4.72
C LEU A 132 -30.64 1.58 -4.44
N GLY A 133 -30.79 1.92 -3.16
CA GLY A 133 -31.56 3.09 -2.72
C GLY A 133 -30.84 4.43 -2.86
N ILE A 134 -29.54 4.47 -3.25
CA ILE A 134 -28.82 5.73 -3.38
C ILE A 134 -29.19 6.45 -4.69
N SER A 135 -29.36 7.77 -4.61
CA SER A 135 -29.51 8.64 -5.77
C SER A 135 -28.90 10.01 -5.51
N ARG A 136 -28.67 10.79 -6.56
CA ARG A 136 -28.18 12.17 -6.43
C ARG A 136 -29.19 13.05 -5.68
N GLU A 137 -30.47 12.80 -5.92
CA GLU A 137 -31.60 13.48 -5.31
C GLU A 137 -31.61 13.21 -3.80
N LEU A 138 -31.50 11.94 -3.39
CA LEU A 138 -31.43 11.55 -1.98
C LEU A 138 -30.22 12.20 -1.28
N ILE A 139 -29.04 12.21 -1.91
CA ILE A 139 -27.84 12.83 -1.34
C ILE A 139 -28.07 14.34 -1.09
N ARG A 140 -28.74 15.04 -2.01
CA ARG A 140 -29.13 16.44 -1.84
C ARG A 140 -30.19 16.66 -0.77
N GLU A 141 -31.22 15.81 -0.74
CA GLU A 141 -32.26 15.83 0.32
C GLU A 141 -31.65 15.62 1.70
N ARG A 142 -30.57 14.84 1.80
CA ARG A 142 -29.77 14.64 3.02
C ARG A 142 -28.79 15.78 3.30
N GLY A 143 -28.83 16.88 2.53
CA GLY A 143 -28.04 18.08 2.78
C GLY A 143 -26.62 18.04 2.23
N HIS A 144 -26.34 17.20 1.23
CA HIS A 144 -25.01 17.07 0.62
C HIS A 144 -25.03 17.36 -0.89
N ASP A 145 -24.04 18.10 -1.38
CA ASP A 145 -23.89 18.36 -2.82
C ASP A 145 -23.22 17.21 -3.59
N ARG A 146 -22.53 16.32 -2.86
CA ARG A 146 -21.78 15.16 -3.34
C ARG A 146 -21.78 14.07 -2.27
N ILE A 147 -21.36 12.86 -2.63
CA ILE A 147 -21.16 11.78 -1.65
C ILE A 147 -20.22 12.29 -0.54
N PRO A 148 -20.63 12.25 0.74
CA PRO A 148 -19.79 12.73 1.84
C PRO A 148 -18.55 11.84 2.01
N LEU A 149 -17.48 12.39 2.57
CA LEU A 149 -16.24 11.63 2.80
C LEU A 149 -16.34 10.60 3.93
N LYS A 150 -17.33 10.77 4.82
CA LYS A 150 -17.52 9.96 6.03
C LYS A 150 -19.01 9.73 6.25
N GLY A 151 -19.30 8.67 6.99
CA GLY A 151 -20.66 8.33 7.41
C GLY A 151 -21.37 7.38 6.45
N PRO A 152 -22.60 6.99 6.78
CA PRO A 152 -23.23 5.84 6.17
C PRO A 152 -23.69 6.05 4.72
N LEU A 153 -23.82 7.30 4.28
CA LEU A 153 -24.11 7.64 2.88
C LEU A 153 -22.92 7.44 1.94
N SER A 154 -21.72 7.21 2.48
CA SER A 154 -20.51 6.94 1.70
C SER A 154 -20.18 5.44 1.63
N TRP A 155 -21.01 4.57 2.20
CA TRP A 155 -20.75 3.13 2.23
C TRP A 155 -21.22 2.46 0.94
N SER A 156 -20.37 1.60 0.39
CA SER A 156 -20.72 0.62 -0.63
C SER A 156 -21.00 -0.73 0.03
N VAL A 157 -21.64 -1.63 -0.72
CA VAL A 157 -21.76 -3.03 -0.32
C VAL A 157 -20.36 -3.67 -0.33
N PRO A 158 -19.81 -4.18 0.78
CA PRO A 158 -18.43 -4.68 0.79
C PRO A 158 -18.21 -5.82 -0.20
N GLY A 159 -17.17 -5.73 -1.04
CA GLY A 159 -16.88 -6.76 -2.05
C GLY A 159 -15.73 -7.72 -1.71
N CYS A 160 -14.95 -7.43 -0.67
CA CYS A 160 -13.76 -8.21 -0.32
C CYS A 160 -14.03 -9.72 -0.11
N VAL A 161 -15.09 -10.07 0.63
CA VAL A 161 -15.39 -11.47 0.96
C VAL A 161 -15.85 -12.26 -0.27
N ASP A 162 -16.68 -11.67 -1.12
CA ASP A 162 -17.06 -12.28 -2.40
C ASP A 162 -15.82 -12.45 -3.29
N GLY A 163 -14.95 -11.45 -3.35
CA GLY A 163 -13.68 -11.53 -4.07
C GLY A 163 -12.78 -12.67 -3.59
N TRP A 164 -12.67 -12.88 -2.27
CA TRP A 164 -11.97 -14.04 -1.71
C TRP A 164 -12.61 -15.35 -2.15
N GLN A 165 -13.93 -15.46 -2.10
CA GLN A 165 -14.66 -16.68 -2.49
C GLN A 165 -14.44 -16.98 -3.98
N VAL A 166 -14.62 -15.99 -4.85
CA VAL A 166 -14.47 -16.13 -6.30
C VAL A 166 -13.03 -16.51 -6.70
N LEU A 167 -12.03 -15.92 -6.05
CA LEU A 167 -10.62 -16.33 -6.21
C LEU A 167 -10.39 -17.76 -5.74
N HIS A 168 -10.91 -18.09 -4.55
CA HIS A 168 -10.74 -19.39 -3.92
C HIS A 168 -11.41 -20.51 -4.70
N ASP A 169 -12.63 -20.31 -5.21
CA ASP A 169 -13.35 -21.30 -5.99
C ASP A 169 -12.62 -21.63 -7.30
N ARG A 170 -12.01 -20.62 -7.94
CA ARG A 170 -11.31 -20.82 -9.21
C ARG A 170 -9.91 -21.38 -9.03
N PHE A 171 -9.18 -20.89 -8.03
CA PHE A 171 -7.74 -21.12 -7.93
C PHE A 171 -7.31 -21.69 -6.59
N GLY A 172 -8.10 -21.56 -5.52
CA GLY A 172 -7.73 -22.00 -4.17
C GLY A 172 -7.42 -23.49 -4.09
N LYS A 173 -6.56 -23.86 -3.14
CA LYS A 173 -6.11 -25.24 -2.95
C LYS A 173 -6.39 -25.76 -1.54
N LEU A 174 -6.32 -24.91 -0.53
CA LEU A 174 -6.66 -25.27 0.84
C LEU A 174 -8.10 -24.89 1.16
N PRO A 175 -8.82 -25.59 2.05
CA PRO A 175 -10.14 -25.14 2.50
C PRO A 175 -10.06 -23.72 3.09
N LEU A 176 -11.06 -22.88 2.80
CA LEU A 176 -11.08 -21.48 3.27
C LEU A 176 -10.95 -21.37 4.80
N SER A 177 -11.50 -22.31 5.56
CA SER A 177 -11.31 -22.42 7.02
C SER A 177 -9.85 -22.54 7.46
N LYS A 178 -9.00 -23.21 6.67
CA LYS A 178 -7.56 -23.34 6.92
C LYS A 178 -6.83 -22.07 6.50
N THR A 179 -7.24 -21.47 5.39
CA THR A 179 -6.71 -20.20 4.87
C THR A 179 -6.95 -19.04 5.85
N LEU A 180 -8.15 -18.92 6.42
CA LEU A 180 -8.51 -17.85 7.36
C LEU A 180 -8.10 -18.13 8.82
N ALA A 181 -7.60 -19.32 9.13
CA ALA A 181 -7.23 -19.70 10.49
C ALA A 181 -6.22 -18.75 11.18
N PRO A 182 -5.20 -18.20 10.50
CA PRO A 182 -4.31 -17.20 11.09
C PRO A 182 -5.03 -15.93 11.53
N ALA A 183 -5.94 -15.39 10.70
CA ALA A 183 -6.72 -14.20 11.04
C ALA A 183 -7.64 -14.44 12.24
N VAL A 184 -8.32 -15.60 12.28
CA VAL A 184 -9.12 -16.00 13.46
C VAL A 184 -8.26 -16.07 14.73
N ARG A 185 -7.04 -16.60 14.64
CA ARG A 185 -6.10 -16.69 15.78
C ARG A 185 -5.69 -15.31 16.27
N TYR A 186 -5.19 -14.44 15.39
CA TYR A 186 -4.77 -13.09 15.79
C TYR A 186 -5.93 -12.24 16.32
N ALA A 187 -7.13 -12.37 15.73
CA ALA A 187 -8.31 -11.65 16.21
C ALA A 187 -8.75 -12.14 17.60
N ARG A 188 -8.67 -13.44 17.88
CA ARG A 188 -9.09 -14.04 19.16
C ARG A 188 -8.05 -13.88 20.28
N ASP A 189 -6.80 -14.23 19.99
CA ASP A 189 -5.70 -14.35 20.97
C ASP A 189 -4.88 -13.06 21.07
N GLY A 190 -5.04 -12.19 20.08
CA GLY A 190 -4.45 -10.87 20.00
C GLY A 190 -3.05 -10.83 19.40
N PHE A 191 -2.63 -9.61 19.12
CA PHE A 191 -1.36 -9.29 18.48
C PHE A 191 -0.78 -8.01 19.11
N PRO A 192 0.55 -7.84 19.13
CA PRO A 192 1.17 -6.58 19.53
C PRO A 192 0.99 -5.53 18.42
N VAL A 193 0.54 -4.32 18.78
CA VAL A 193 0.39 -3.21 17.84
C VAL A 193 1.76 -2.63 17.49
N THR A 194 2.05 -2.48 16.20
CA THR A 194 3.32 -1.93 15.71
C THR A 194 3.29 -0.40 15.68
N GLN A 195 4.46 0.25 15.67
CA GLN A 195 4.59 1.70 15.81
C GLN A 195 3.75 2.52 14.79
N ILE A 196 3.88 2.20 13.49
CA ILE A 196 3.16 2.92 12.43
C ILE A 196 1.65 2.74 12.60
N ILE A 197 1.22 1.52 12.94
CA ILE A 197 -0.18 1.17 13.17
C ILE A 197 -0.73 1.93 14.38
N ALA A 198 -0.01 1.99 15.50
CA ALA A 198 -0.40 2.77 16.68
C ALA A 198 -0.58 4.26 16.33
N GLY A 199 0.31 4.81 15.52
CA GLY A 199 0.22 6.20 15.03
C GLY A 199 -1.07 6.47 14.24
N TYR A 200 -1.38 5.63 13.23
CA TYR A 200 -2.63 5.78 12.47
C TYR A 200 -3.88 5.55 13.32
N TRP A 201 -3.83 4.58 14.24
CA TRP A 201 -4.93 4.28 15.13
C TRP A 201 -5.24 5.44 16.06
N SER A 202 -4.21 6.06 16.64
CA SER A 202 -4.35 7.25 17.50
C SER A 202 -4.99 8.42 16.75
N GLY A 203 -4.66 8.62 15.47
CA GLY A 203 -5.29 9.65 14.63
C GLY A 203 -6.80 9.43 14.42
N SER A 204 -7.30 8.21 14.66
CA SER A 204 -8.70 7.83 14.51
C SER A 204 -9.44 7.66 15.85
N GLU A 205 -8.80 7.92 17.00
CA GLU A 205 -9.42 7.73 18.33
C GLU A 205 -10.77 8.45 18.45
N GLY A 206 -10.83 9.70 17.97
CA GLY A 206 -12.03 10.53 18.02
C GLY A 206 -13.22 9.85 17.34
N ILE A 207 -13.08 9.49 16.05
CA ILE A 207 -14.17 8.87 15.28
C ILE A 207 -14.53 7.47 15.80
N LEU A 208 -13.54 6.71 16.27
CA LEU A 208 -13.79 5.39 16.87
C LEU A 208 -14.52 5.51 18.21
N GLY A 209 -14.38 6.63 18.91
CA GLY A 209 -15.10 6.93 20.15
C GLY A 209 -16.56 7.35 19.96
N GLU A 210 -16.98 7.73 18.75
CA GLU A 210 -18.32 8.27 18.48
C GLU A 210 -19.44 7.23 18.67
N THR A 211 -19.16 5.95 18.49
CA THR A 211 -20.15 4.87 18.66
C THR A 211 -19.68 3.83 19.66
N LYS A 212 -20.63 3.28 20.43
CA LYS A 212 -20.35 2.19 21.39
C LYS A 212 -19.74 0.97 20.71
N THR A 213 -20.19 0.66 19.49
CA THR A 213 -19.71 -0.49 18.71
C THR A 213 -18.28 -0.30 18.25
N ALA A 214 -17.94 0.85 17.64
CA ALA A 214 -16.57 1.12 17.21
C ALA A 214 -15.62 1.23 18.40
N ASN A 215 -16.05 1.89 19.49
CA ASN A 215 -15.26 2.03 20.70
C ASN A 215 -14.89 0.65 21.27
N ARG A 216 -15.88 -0.23 21.45
CA ARG A 216 -15.65 -1.60 21.95
C ARG A 216 -14.75 -2.43 21.02
N ALA A 217 -14.90 -2.29 19.71
CA ALA A 217 -14.20 -3.10 18.73
C ALA A 217 -12.75 -2.67 18.50
N PHE A 218 -12.47 -1.37 18.60
CA PHE A 218 -11.21 -0.79 18.17
C PHE A 218 -10.47 0.02 19.23
N LEU A 219 -11.09 0.35 20.36
CA LEU A 219 -10.42 1.06 21.45
C LEU A 219 -10.24 0.14 22.66
N LYS A 220 -9.11 0.30 23.34
CA LYS A 220 -8.78 -0.39 24.57
C LYS A 220 -9.06 0.57 25.73
N ASP A 221 -10.07 0.24 26.53
CA ASP A 221 -10.54 1.08 27.64
C ASP A 221 -10.86 2.53 27.19
N GLY A 222 -11.43 2.65 25.99
CA GLY A 222 -11.80 3.94 25.38
C GLY A 222 -10.62 4.73 24.77
N LYS A 223 -9.42 4.12 24.67
CA LYS A 223 -8.23 4.75 24.07
C LYS A 223 -7.67 3.93 22.91
N ALA A 224 -7.05 4.60 21.95
CA ALA A 224 -6.33 3.91 20.89
C ALA A 224 -5.17 3.11 21.51
N PRO A 225 -4.92 1.87 21.05
CA PRO A 225 -3.83 1.05 21.58
C PRO A 225 -2.48 1.68 21.22
N LYS A 226 -1.55 1.65 22.17
CA LYS A 226 -0.18 2.13 21.98
C LYS A 226 0.70 1.06 21.36
N GLU A 227 1.85 1.47 20.83
CA GLU A 227 2.89 0.56 20.37
C GLU A 227 3.22 -0.49 21.44
N GLY A 228 3.32 -1.76 21.02
CA GLY A 228 3.60 -2.90 21.87
C GLY A 228 2.39 -3.43 22.66
N GLU A 229 1.31 -2.66 22.80
CA GLU A 229 0.11 -3.15 23.47
C GLU A 229 -0.55 -4.28 22.67
N ARG A 230 -1.14 -5.24 23.39
CA ARG A 230 -1.90 -6.32 22.78
C ARG A 230 -3.33 -5.86 22.51
N MET A 231 -3.78 -6.02 21.26
CA MET A 231 -5.18 -5.81 20.87
C MET A 231 -5.84 -7.14 20.47
N THR A 232 -7.14 -7.26 20.72
CA THR A 232 -7.98 -8.40 20.32
C THR A 232 -9.28 -7.91 19.71
N ASN A 233 -9.84 -8.63 18.75
CA ASN A 233 -11.20 -8.40 18.23
C ASN A 233 -11.93 -9.74 18.12
N ARG A 234 -12.50 -10.20 19.24
CA ARG A 234 -13.15 -11.51 19.33
C ARG A 234 -14.43 -11.61 18.48
N ASP A 235 -15.09 -10.50 18.20
CA ASP A 235 -16.26 -10.48 17.31
C ASP A 235 -15.83 -10.71 15.87
N LEU A 236 -14.76 -10.05 15.40
CA LEU A 236 -14.18 -10.32 14.09
C LEU A 236 -13.66 -11.76 13.97
N ALA A 237 -13.13 -12.35 15.05
CA ALA A 237 -12.74 -13.76 15.06
C ALA A 237 -13.93 -14.72 14.84
N LYS A 238 -15.13 -14.38 15.34
CA LYS A 238 -16.35 -15.15 15.07
C LYS A 238 -16.77 -15.01 13.60
N VAL A 239 -16.72 -13.78 13.07
CA VAL A 239 -17.03 -13.49 11.66
C VAL A 239 -16.11 -14.28 10.73
N TYR A 240 -14.78 -14.20 10.90
CA TYR A 240 -13.84 -14.96 10.08
C TYR A 240 -13.99 -16.47 10.19
N ARG A 241 -14.39 -16.97 11.37
CA ARG A 241 -14.68 -18.39 11.55
C ARG A 241 -15.92 -18.82 10.77
N ALA A 242 -16.98 -18.00 10.74
CA ALA A 242 -18.18 -18.26 9.96
C ALA A 242 -17.85 -18.25 8.46
N ILE A 243 -17.18 -17.21 7.97
CA ILE A 243 -16.73 -17.11 6.57
C ILE A 243 -15.87 -18.33 6.20
N GLY A 244 -14.92 -18.74 7.05
CA GLY A 244 -14.08 -19.90 6.77
C GLY A 244 -14.87 -21.22 6.66
N ARG A 245 -16.02 -21.35 7.33
CA ARG A 245 -16.85 -22.56 7.33
C ARG A 245 -17.89 -22.57 6.23
N GLU A 246 -18.52 -21.43 6.00
CA GLU A 246 -19.74 -21.30 5.19
C GLU A 246 -19.50 -20.47 3.92
N GLY A 247 -18.29 -19.94 3.74
CA GLY A 247 -17.91 -19.11 2.60
C GLY A 247 -18.57 -17.74 2.62
N ALA A 248 -18.70 -17.14 1.44
CA ALA A 248 -19.35 -15.85 1.24
C ALA A 248 -20.80 -15.82 1.76
N LYS A 249 -21.52 -16.94 1.74
CA LYS A 249 -22.92 -17.02 2.20
C LYS A 249 -23.11 -16.54 3.65
N ALA A 250 -22.16 -16.86 4.55
CA ALA A 250 -22.24 -16.36 5.92
C ALA A 250 -22.23 -14.82 5.99
N PHE A 251 -21.52 -14.16 5.06
CA PHE A 251 -21.36 -12.72 5.03
C PHE A 251 -22.51 -11.98 4.33
N TYR A 252 -23.02 -12.52 3.21
CA TYR A 252 -24.02 -11.85 2.36
C TYR A 252 -25.46 -12.33 2.58
N GLU A 253 -25.67 -13.49 3.20
CA GLU A 253 -27.00 -14.08 3.39
C GLU A 253 -27.28 -14.50 4.84
N GLY A 254 -26.25 -14.64 5.68
CA GLY A 254 -26.37 -15.11 7.06
C GLY A 254 -26.54 -14.01 8.10
N TRP A 255 -26.32 -14.38 9.37
CA TRP A 255 -26.45 -13.47 10.52
C TRP A 255 -25.54 -12.22 10.43
N ILE A 256 -24.43 -12.29 9.69
CA ILE A 256 -23.53 -11.15 9.46
C ILE A 256 -24.23 -10.12 8.57
N ALA A 257 -24.91 -10.58 7.51
CA ALA A 257 -25.71 -9.72 6.63
C ALA A 257 -26.83 -9.04 7.40
N GLU A 258 -27.56 -9.81 8.22
CA GLU A 258 -28.64 -9.29 9.08
C GLU A 258 -28.12 -8.20 10.02
N GLU A 259 -26.96 -8.42 10.64
CA GLU A 259 -26.34 -7.44 11.55
C GLU A 259 -25.84 -6.19 10.81
N MET A 260 -25.31 -6.32 9.59
CA MET A 260 -24.92 -5.18 8.75
C MET A 260 -26.11 -4.32 8.37
N VAL A 261 -27.22 -4.93 7.94
CA VAL A 261 -28.46 -4.22 7.59
C VAL A 261 -29.03 -3.52 8.81
N ARG A 262 -29.17 -4.24 9.94
CA ARG A 262 -29.66 -3.69 11.20
C ARG A 262 -28.83 -2.48 11.65
N TYR A 263 -27.51 -2.57 11.55
CA TYR A 263 -26.64 -1.45 11.90
C TYR A 263 -26.79 -0.29 10.92
N SER A 264 -26.81 -0.56 9.61
CA SER A 264 -27.01 0.44 8.56
C SER A 264 -28.28 1.26 8.81
N GLU A 265 -29.42 0.60 9.02
CA GLU A 265 -30.69 1.25 9.33
C GLU A 265 -30.60 2.11 10.60
N SER A 266 -29.96 1.60 11.66
CA SER A 266 -29.83 2.31 12.94
C SER A 266 -29.05 3.62 12.86
N VAL A 267 -28.19 3.79 11.85
CA VAL A 267 -27.40 5.01 11.63
C VAL A 267 -27.85 5.81 10.41
N GLY A 268 -28.95 5.43 9.76
CA GLY A 268 -29.46 6.09 8.55
C GLY A 268 -28.67 5.78 7.28
N GLY A 269 -28.03 4.62 7.23
CA GLY A 269 -27.44 4.03 6.02
C GLY A 269 -28.45 3.41 5.10
N LEU A 270 -27.95 2.97 3.94
CA LEU A 270 -28.78 2.53 2.81
C LEU A 270 -28.56 1.07 2.42
N ILE A 271 -27.66 0.34 3.11
CA ILE A 271 -27.38 -1.05 2.78
C ILE A 271 -28.55 -1.92 3.26
N THR A 272 -29.19 -2.59 2.30
CA THR A 272 -30.28 -3.54 2.53
C THR A 272 -29.83 -4.98 2.35
N MET A 273 -30.69 -5.93 2.74
CA MET A 273 -30.44 -7.34 2.48
C MET A 273 -30.41 -7.66 0.98
N GLU A 274 -31.20 -6.95 0.18
CA GLU A 274 -31.22 -7.12 -1.27
C GLU A 274 -29.90 -6.65 -1.91
N ASP A 275 -29.32 -5.56 -1.40
CA ASP A 275 -28.01 -5.07 -1.82
C ASP A 275 -26.91 -6.12 -1.59
N LEU A 276 -26.92 -6.76 -0.41
CA LEU A 276 -25.95 -7.79 -0.04
C LEU A 276 -26.13 -9.05 -0.90
N LYS A 277 -27.36 -9.53 -1.09
CA LYS A 277 -27.67 -10.73 -1.88
C LYS A 277 -27.32 -10.59 -3.36
N ARG A 278 -27.46 -9.38 -3.91
CA ARG A 278 -27.16 -9.10 -5.33
C ARG A 278 -25.69 -8.83 -5.59
N HIS A 279 -24.86 -8.69 -4.55
CA HIS A 279 -23.45 -8.41 -4.73
C HIS A 279 -22.72 -9.59 -5.38
N THR A 280 -21.93 -9.28 -6.40
CA THR A 280 -21.08 -10.25 -7.11
C THR A 280 -19.80 -9.58 -7.63
N SER A 281 -18.69 -10.31 -7.61
CA SER A 281 -17.41 -9.90 -8.20
C SER A 281 -17.36 -10.24 -9.69
N GLU A 282 -16.52 -9.52 -10.41
CA GLU A 282 -16.44 -9.60 -11.87
C GLU A 282 -15.03 -9.95 -12.33
N TRP A 283 -14.93 -11.03 -13.10
CA TRP A 283 -13.72 -11.31 -13.87
C TRP A 283 -13.65 -10.32 -15.04
N ILE A 284 -12.58 -9.55 -15.07
CA ILE A 284 -12.33 -8.51 -16.07
C ILE A 284 -11.03 -8.80 -16.81
N GLU A 285 -10.94 -8.35 -18.05
CA GLU A 285 -9.71 -8.43 -18.83
C GLU A 285 -8.76 -7.30 -18.38
N PRO A 286 -7.57 -7.62 -17.87
CA PRO A 286 -6.54 -6.61 -17.61
C PRO A 286 -6.13 -5.90 -18.90
N VAL A 287 -5.67 -4.66 -18.79
CA VAL A 287 -5.14 -3.89 -19.91
C VAL A 287 -3.64 -3.65 -19.72
N SER A 288 -2.90 -3.45 -20.81
CA SER A 288 -1.46 -3.26 -20.75
C SER A 288 -0.96 -2.15 -21.67
N THR A 289 0.29 -1.75 -21.41
CA THR A 289 1.16 -1.12 -22.42
C THR A 289 2.55 -1.73 -22.35
N ASN A 290 3.26 -1.72 -23.48
CA ASN A 290 4.68 -2.04 -23.49
C ASN A 290 5.48 -0.81 -23.04
N TYR A 291 6.36 -0.97 -22.06
CA TYR A 291 7.35 0.02 -21.68
C TYR A 291 8.74 -0.59 -21.75
N ARG A 292 9.52 -0.19 -22.76
CA ARG A 292 10.93 -0.61 -22.94
C ARG A 292 11.11 -2.12 -22.88
N GLY A 293 10.29 -2.87 -23.62
CA GLY A 293 10.37 -4.33 -23.72
C GLY A 293 9.66 -5.10 -22.60
N HIS A 294 8.98 -4.42 -21.69
CA HIS A 294 8.19 -5.03 -20.62
C HIS A 294 6.70 -4.73 -20.81
N GLU A 295 5.86 -5.77 -20.75
CA GLU A 295 4.41 -5.59 -20.66
C GLU A 295 4.03 -5.24 -19.23
N ILE A 296 3.45 -4.05 -19.04
CA ILE A 296 2.96 -3.58 -17.74
C ILE A 296 1.45 -3.69 -17.74
N TRP A 297 0.91 -4.45 -16.78
CA TRP A 297 -0.50 -4.79 -16.68
C TRP A 297 -1.18 -4.05 -15.55
N GLU A 298 -2.37 -3.52 -15.82
CA GLU A 298 -3.23 -2.86 -14.86
C GLU A 298 -4.68 -3.32 -15.05
N LEU A 299 -5.51 -3.11 -14.03
CA LEU A 299 -6.95 -3.28 -14.20
C LEU A 299 -7.56 -2.03 -14.85
N PRO A 300 -8.51 -2.20 -15.80
CA PRO A 300 -9.29 -1.09 -16.33
C PRO A 300 -10.20 -0.44 -15.26
N PRO A 301 -10.90 0.66 -15.58
CA PRO A 301 -11.93 1.22 -14.72
C PRO A 301 -12.95 0.15 -14.27
N PRO A 302 -13.48 0.25 -13.03
CA PRO A 302 -13.45 1.43 -12.15
C PRO A 302 -12.13 1.65 -11.39
N GLY A 303 -11.14 0.76 -11.55
CA GLY A 303 -9.78 0.98 -11.04
C GLY A 303 -9.08 2.19 -11.65
N GLN A 304 -8.06 2.72 -10.96
CA GLN A 304 -7.28 3.87 -11.42
C GLN A 304 -5.91 3.49 -12.01
N GLY A 305 -5.61 2.19 -12.11
CA GLY A 305 -4.30 1.66 -12.50
C GLY A 305 -3.82 2.17 -13.86
N ILE A 306 -4.74 2.35 -14.83
CA ILE A 306 -4.38 2.79 -16.18
C ILE A 306 -3.72 4.18 -16.24
N ALA A 307 -3.81 5.00 -15.17
CA ALA A 307 -3.03 6.24 -15.09
C ALA A 307 -1.51 5.98 -15.09
N ALA A 308 -1.06 4.86 -14.52
CA ALA A 308 0.33 4.45 -14.58
C ALA A 308 0.75 4.12 -16.02
N LEU A 309 -0.11 3.43 -16.78
CA LEU A 309 0.15 3.10 -18.19
C LEU A 309 0.26 4.37 -19.05
N GLN A 310 -0.60 5.37 -18.83
CA GLN A 310 -0.52 6.67 -19.50
C GLN A 310 0.82 7.38 -19.21
N ILE A 311 1.20 7.47 -17.93
CA ILE A 311 2.46 8.11 -17.52
C ILE A 311 3.66 7.38 -18.14
N LEU A 312 3.65 6.03 -18.17
CA LEU A 312 4.70 5.24 -18.79
C LEU A 312 4.81 5.50 -20.30
N ASN A 313 3.69 5.62 -21.00
CA ASN A 313 3.70 5.95 -22.43
C ASN A 313 4.27 7.35 -22.69
N ILE A 314 3.93 8.34 -21.87
CA ILE A 314 4.52 9.70 -21.94
C ILE A 314 6.03 9.63 -21.67
N PHE A 315 6.47 8.77 -20.75
CA PHE A 315 7.88 8.63 -20.36
C PHE A 315 8.75 7.95 -21.40
N GLU A 316 8.17 7.06 -22.21
CA GLU A 316 8.92 6.18 -23.08
C GLU A 316 9.83 6.89 -24.11
N PRO A 317 9.40 7.95 -24.80
CA PRO A 317 10.27 8.65 -25.76
C PRO A 317 11.44 9.40 -25.10
N HIS A 318 11.41 9.61 -23.78
CA HIS A 318 12.48 10.32 -23.06
C HIS A 318 13.56 9.37 -22.55
N ASN A 319 14.80 9.87 -22.43
CA ASN A 319 15.88 9.12 -21.79
C ASN A 319 15.86 9.32 -20.26
N ILE A 320 14.91 8.64 -19.60
CA ILE A 320 14.70 8.73 -18.14
C ILE A 320 15.95 8.36 -17.34
N ALA A 321 16.73 7.38 -17.83
CA ALA A 321 17.96 6.95 -17.16
C ALA A 321 19.03 8.06 -17.15
N ALA A 322 19.20 8.76 -18.28
CA ALA A 322 20.15 9.87 -18.39
C ALA A 322 19.74 11.09 -17.56
N MET A 323 18.44 11.30 -17.31
CA MET A 323 17.97 12.39 -16.44
C MET A 323 18.44 12.22 -14.99
N GLY A 324 18.64 10.97 -14.53
CA GLY A 324 19.01 10.66 -13.14
C GLY A 324 17.82 10.70 -12.18
N HIS A 325 17.76 9.71 -11.28
CA HIS A 325 16.68 9.59 -10.31
C HIS A 325 16.61 10.83 -9.38
N ASN A 326 15.41 11.40 -9.23
CA ASN A 326 15.15 12.61 -8.43
C ASN A 326 15.91 13.87 -8.86
N SER A 327 16.39 13.94 -10.10
CA SER A 327 16.84 15.21 -10.67
C SER A 327 15.67 16.15 -10.96
N ALA A 328 15.97 17.43 -11.17
CA ALA A 328 14.94 18.42 -11.53
C ALA A 328 14.20 18.04 -12.82
N ASP A 329 14.94 17.60 -13.85
CA ASP A 329 14.35 17.19 -15.14
C ASP A 329 13.43 15.98 -15.00
N TYR A 330 13.86 14.97 -14.22
CA TYR A 330 13.04 13.79 -13.92
C TYR A 330 11.74 14.18 -13.20
N ILE A 331 11.85 15.00 -12.14
CA ILE A 331 10.71 15.43 -11.34
C ILE A 331 9.75 16.29 -12.18
N HIS A 332 10.29 17.17 -13.02
CA HIS A 332 9.49 18.01 -13.92
C HIS A 332 8.68 17.14 -14.88
N LEU A 333 9.33 16.22 -15.61
CA LEU A 333 8.64 15.34 -16.54
C LEU A 333 7.59 14.47 -15.83
N PHE A 334 7.92 13.91 -14.66
CA PHE A 334 6.96 13.12 -13.88
C PHE A 334 5.75 13.94 -13.44
N ALA A 335 5.96 15.18 -12.99
CA ALA A 335 4.89 16.06 -12.57
C ALA A 335 3.96 16.42 -13.74
N GLU A 336 4.51 16.77 -14.90
CA GLU A 336 3.70 17.11 -16.09
C GLU A 336 2.93 15.90 -16.63
N ALA A 337 3.59 14.74 -16.76
CA ALA A 337 2.92 13.51 -17.18
C ALA A 337 1.79 13.12 -16.21
N LYS A 338 2.02 13.24 -14.91
CA LYS A 338 1.01 12.95 -13.89
C LYS A 338 -0.17 13.92 -13.97
N LYS A 339 0.05 15.21 -14.21
CA LYS A 339 -1.04 16.20 -14.38
C LYS A 339 -1.98 15.80 -15.51
N LEU A 340 -1.42 15.40 -16.66
CA LEU A 340 -2.18 14.95 -17.82
C LEU A 340 -3.00 13.70 -17.48
N ALA A 341 -2.34 12.64 -16.99
CA ALA A 341 -3.03 11.40 -16.64
C ALA A 341 -4.11 11.57 -15.55
N PHE A 342 -3.89 12.48 -14.59
CA PHE A 342 -4.87 12.76 -13.54
C PHE A 342 -6.04 13.63 -14.02
N ALA A 343 -5.82 14.49 -15.03
CA ALA A 343 -6.90 15.20 -15.71
C ALA A 343 -7.81 14.22 -16.44
N ASP A 344 -7.23 13.25 -17.16
CA ASP A 344 -7.99 12.19 -17.83
C ASP A 344 -8.71 11.29 -16.84
N ARG A 345 -8.05 10.91 -15.74
CA ARG A 345 -8.69 10.19 -14.63
C ARG A 345 -9.94 10.89 -14.13
N ALA A 346 -9.86 12.20 -13.89
CA ALA A 346 -10.98 12.97 -13.36
C ALA A 346 -12.15 13.09 -14.35
N LYS A 347 -11.88 12.96 -15.65
CA LYS A 347 -12.88 13.12 -16.71
C LYS A 347 -13.48 11.78 -17.17
N PHE A 348 -12.67 10.73 -17.25
CA PHE A 348 -13.01 9.51 -17.97
C PHE A 348 -13.10 8.26 -17.09
N TYR A 349 -12.58 8.22 -15.88
CA TYR A 349 -12.58 6.94 -15.13
C TYR A 349 -13.93 6.77 -14.43
N ALA A 350 -14.72 5.82 -14.91
CA ALA A 350 -16.04 5.50 -14.38
C ALA A 350 -16.29 3.99 -14.42
N ASP A 351 -17.38 3.56 -13.80
CA ASP A 351 -17.84 2.18 -13.88
C ASP A 351 -18.28 1.85 -15.33
N PRO A 352 -17.63 0.87 -16.01
CA PRO A 352 -17.99 0.48 -17.38
C PRO A 352 -19.38 -0.17 -17.47
N GLN A 353 -20.01 -0.51 -16.35
CA GLN A 353 -21.40 -0.94 -16.33
C GLN A 353 -22.37 0.22 -16.54
N VAL A 354 -21.99 1.42 -16.12
CA VAL A 354 -22.79 2.64 -16.21
C VAL A 354 -22.40 3.48 -17.42
N GLU A 355 -21.10 3.74 -17.62
CA GLU A 355 -20.59 4.46 -18.79
C GLU A 355 -19.97 3.48 -19.79
N LYS A 356 -20.58 3.36 -20.98
CA LYS A 356 -20.18 2.36 -21.99
C LYS A 356 -19.10 2.86 -22.94
N ASN A 357 -18.94 4.18 -23.07
CA ASN A 357 -18.08 4.80 -24.08
C ASN A 357 -16.77 5.32 -23.50
N LEU A 358 -16.14 4.53 -22.63
CA LEU A 358 -14.86 4.87 -22.04
C LEU A 358 -13.72 4.72 -23.07
N PRO A 359 -12.94 5.77 -23.37
CA PRO A 359 -11.91 5.74 -24.41
C PRO A 359 -10.61 5.06 -23.93
N ILE A 360 -10.71 3.93 -23.21
CA ILE A 360 -9.58 3.29 -22.52
C ILE A 360 -8.43 3.00 -23.49
N ALA A 361 -8.74 2.40 -24.64
CA ALA A 361 -7.74 2.05 -25.64
C ALA A 361 -7.01 3.27 -26.22
N GLU A 362 -7.71 4.41 -26.39
CA GLU A 362 -7.08 5.65 -26.83
C GLU A 362 -6.20 6.23 -25.72
N LEU A 363 -6.72 6.33 -24.49
CA LEU A 363 -6.00 6.89 -23.34
C LEU A 363 -4.66 6.18 -23.10
N ILE A 364 -4.63 4.84 -23.18
CA ILE A 364 -3.40 4.06 -22.97
C ILE A 364 -2.59 3.82 -24.26
N SER A 365 -2.89 4.55 -25.35
CA SER A 365 -2.16 4.41 -26.61
C SER A 365 -0.93 5.32 -26.68
N LYS A 366 0.09 4.89 -27.42
CA LYS A 366 1.28 5.71 -27.68
C LYS A 366 1.00 6.93 -28.56
N PRO A 367 0.15 6.84 -29.60
CA PRO A 367 -0.24 8.02 -30.36
C PRO A 367 -0.92 9.11 -29.52
N TYR A 368 -1.75 8.73 -28.53
CA TYR A 368 -2.36 9.69 -27.62
C TYR A 368 -1.31 10.34 -26.70
N ALA A 369 -0.43 9.54 -26.10
CA ALA A 369 0.63 10.03 -25.23
C ALA A 369 1.66 10.96 -25.90
N ALA A 370 1.76 10.91 -27.24
CA ALA A 370 2.66 11.77 -28.02
C ALA A 370 2.05 13.12 -28.45
N ARG A 371 0.73 13.30 -28.29
CA ARG A 371 0.04 14.58 -28.51
C ARG A 371 0.21 15.49 -27.30
#